data_AF-N6XB19-F1
#
_entry.id   AF-N6XB19-F1
#
_cell.length_a   1.000
_cell.length_b   1.000
_cell.length_c   1.000
_cell.angle_alpha   90.00
_cell.angle_beta   90.00
_cell.angle_gamma   90.00
#
_symmetry.space_group_name_H-M   'P 1'
#
loop_
_entity.id
_entity.type
_entity.pdbx_description
1 polymer ?
#
loop_
_entity_poly.entity_id
_entity_poly.type
_entity_poly.pdbx_seq_one_letter_code
_entity_poly.pdbx_strand_id
1 'polypeptide(L)'
;METMKTVIDKMRSDFVRVAEVRKVRGDWSEADEKEIGAAIKAAVEKGDPDMILSWAAWLADLSHAIAAWDLIVRGSVARMRAQARQEREARELAGKGKR
;
A
#
# COMPACT_ATOMS: atom_id res chain seq x y z
N MET A 1 -3.63 -18.49 23.34
CA MET A 1 -2.89 -17.20 23.22
C MET A 1 -2.06 -17.08 21.93
N GLU A 2 -1.86 -18.17 21.17
CA GLU A 2 -1.09 -18.14 19.92
C GLU A 2 -1.75 -17.29 18.81
N THR A 3 -3.09 -17.30 18.72
CA THR A 3 -3.86 -16.49 17.75
C THR A 3 -3.68 -14.99 17.92
N MET A 4 -3.66 -14.48 19.17
CA MET A 4 -3.49 -13.04 19.41
C MET A 4 -2.09 -12.56 19.01
N LYS A 5 -1.07 -13.41 19.24
CA LYS A 5 0.30 -13.12 18.78
C LYS A 5 0.34 -12.97 17.26
N THR A 6 -0.28 -13.89 16.52
CA THR A 6 -0.38 -13.80 15.05
C THR A 6 -1.05 -12.51 14.59
N VAL A 7 -2.13 -12.09 15.26
CA VAL A 7 -2.81 -10.80 14.97
C VAL A 7 -1.87 -9.62 15.19
N ILE A 8 -1.17 -9.58 16.33
CA ILE A 8 -0.23 -8.48 16.66
C ILE A 8 0.91 -8.42 15.64
N ASP A 9 1.48 -9.56 15.27
CA ASP A 9 2.59 -9.63 14.32
C ASP A 9 2.16 -9.13 12.93
N LYS A 10 0.97 -9.53 12.46
CA LYS A 10 0.41 -9.02 11.19
C LYS A 10 0.10 -7.52 11.26
N MET A 11 -0.53 -7.06 12.34
CA MET A 11 -0.84 -5.65 12.58
C MET A 11 0.44 -4.78 12.52
N ARG A 12 1.53 -5.22 13.15
CA ARG A 12 2.83 -4.51 13.09
C ARG A 12 3.40 -4.46 11.68
N SER A 13 3.30 -5.56 10.93
CA SER A 13 3.73 -5.59 9.53
C SER A 13 2.91 -4.64 8.66
N ASP A 14 1.59 -4.57 8.86
CA ASP A 14 0.73 -3.63 8.15
C ASP A 14 1.02 -2.18 8.53
N PHE A 15 1.27 -1.90 9.81
CA PHE A 15 1.66 -0.57 10.25
C PHE A 15 2.90 -0.04 9.52
N VAL A 16 3.96 -0.85 9.40
CA VAL A 16 5.19 -0.45 8.69
C VAL A 16 4.89 -0.10 7.23
N ARG A 17 4.14 -0.95 6.52
CA ARG A 17 3.77 -0.71 5.12
C ARG A 17 2.93 0.56 4.97
N VAL A 18 1.91 0.73 5.82
CA VAL A 18 1.00 1.87 5.77
C VAL A 18 1.75 3.16 6.07
N ALA A 19 2.57 3.18 7.12
CA ALA A 19 3.36 4.36 7.49
C ALA A 19 4.31 4.78 6.37
N GLU A 20 5.02 3.84 5.75
CA GLU A 20 5.91 4.12 4.61
C GLU A 20 5.13 4.80 3.47
N VAL A 21 4.03 4.19 3.02
CA VAL A 21 3.27 4.69 1.87
C VAL A 21 2.57 6.02 2.18
N ARG A 22 2.00 6.17 3.37
CA ARG A 22 1.33 7.42 3.77
C ARG A 22 2.31 8.59 3.86
N LYS A 23 3.52 8.36 4.40
CA LYS A 23 4.59 9.38 4.42
C LYS A 23 5.04 9.75 3.00
N VAL A 24 5.27 8.77 2.12
CA VAL A 24 5.65 9.04 0.72
C VAL A 24 4.60 9.87 -0.01
N ARG A 25 3.31 9.68 0.32
CA ARG A 25 2.20 10.47 -0.24
C ARG A 25 2.01 11.84 0.42
N GLY A 26 2.70 12.11 1.52
CA GLY A 26 2.51 13.31 2.33
C GLY A 26 1.23 13.29 3.18
N ASP A 27 0.56 12.14 3.27
CA ASP A 27 -0.66 11.98 4.08
C ASP A 27 -0.34 11.97 5.58
N TRP A 28 0.82 11.40 5.95
CA TRP A 28 1.32 11.34 7.32
C TRP A 28 2.66 12.07 7.42
N SER A 29 2.83 12.81 8.51
CA SER A 29 4.12 13.29 8.99
C SER A 29 4.85 12.20 9.79
N GLU A 30 6.11 12.45 10.15
CA GLU A 30 6.83 11.60 11.12
C GLU A 30 6.20 11.63 12.50
N ALA A 31 5.50 12.72 12.87
CA ALA A 31 4.82 12.82 14.16
C ALA A 31 3.61 11.88 14.20
N ASP A 32 2.83 11.80 13.12
CA ASP A 32 1.67 10.90 13.01
C ASP A 32 2.09 9.43 13.17
N GLU A 33 3.17 9.01 12.50
CA GLU A 33 3.72 7.66 12.66
C GLU A 33 4.10 7.37 14.11
N LYS A 34 4.80 8.31 14.78
CA LYS A 34 5.22 8.13 16.18
C LYS A 34 4.02 8.04 17.12
N GLU A 35 3.02 8.89 16.95
CA GLU A 35 1.82 8.92 17.80
C GLU A 35 1.00 7.64 17.65
N ILE A 36 0.72 7.24 16.40
CA ILE A 36 -0.06 6.03 16.11
C ILE A 36 0.71 4.79 16.58
N GLY A 37 2.02 4.73 16.34
CA GLY A 37 2.88 3.63 16.82
C GLY A 37 2.89 3.52 18.35
N ALA A 38 2.91 4.66 19.06
CA ALA A 38 2.82 4.68 20.51
C ALA A 38 1.44 4.20 21.02
N ALA A 39 0.35 4.61 20.36
CA ALA A 39 -1.00 4.16 20.71
C ALA A 39 -1.17 2.64 20.51
N ILE A 40 -0.66 2.09 19.41
CA ILE A 40 -0.65 0.64 19.15
C ILE A 40 0.16 -0.10 20.23
N LYS A 41 1.35 0.42 20.56
CA LYS A 41 2.20 -0.18 21.59
C LYS A 41 1.49 -0.22 22.95
N ALA A 42 0.85 0.88 23.35
CA ALA A 42 0.10 0.95 24.60
C ALA A 42 -1.06 -0.05 24.65
N ALA A 43 -1.80 -0.23 23.54
CA ALA A 43 -2.87 -1.24 23.46
C ALA A 43 -2.33 -2.67 23.65
N VAL A 44 -1.17 -2.98 23.06
CA VAL A 44 -0.51 -4.29 23.21
C VAL A 44 -0.01 -4.49 24.64
N GLU A 45 0.61 -3.49 25.25
CA GLU A 45 1.14 -3.57 26.63
C GLU A 45 0.02 -3.74 27.66
N LYS A 46 -1.13 -3.08 27.44
CA LYS A 46 -2.32 -3.25 28.28
C LYS A 46 -3.00 -4.62 28.09
N GLY A 47 -2.67 -5.33 27.01
CA GLY A 47 -3.33 -6.59 26.65
C GLY A 47 -4.81 -6.41 26.33
N ASP A 48 -5.20 -5.26 25.75
CA ASP A 48 -6.58 -4.89 25.45
C ASP A 48 -7.00 -5.51 24.11
N PRO A 49 -7.76 -6.63 24.11
CA PRO A 49 -8.01 -7.39 22.89
C PRO A 49 -8.87 -6.61 21.89
N ASP A 50 -9.82 -5.82 22.35
CA ASP A 50 -10.72 -5.04 21.50
C ASP A 50 -9.95 -3.94 20.78
N MET A 51 -9.00 -3.29 21.48
CA MET A 51 -8.14 -2.29 20.87
C MET A 51 -7.13 -2.88 19.90
N ILE A 52 -6.52 -4.02 20.23
CA ILE A 52 -5.62 -4.72 19.30
C ILE A 52 -6.37 -5.10 18.02
N LEU A 53 -7.58 -5.67 18.13
CA LEU A 53 -8.38 -6.06 16.97
C LEU A 53 -8.83 -4.87 16.14
N SER A 54 -9.18 -3.75 16.78
CA SER A 54 -9.56 -2.51 16.09
C SER A 54 -8.40 -1.95 15.27
N TRP A 55 -7.20 -1.87 15.86
CA TRP A 55 -6.00 -1.44 15.13
C TRP A 55 -5.63 -2.40 14.00
N ALA A 56 -5.70 -3.70 14.26
CA ALA A 56 -5.40 -4.72 13.26
C ALA A 56 -6.36 -4.64 12.05
N ALA A 57 -7.66 -4.47 12.29
CA ALA A 57 -8.65 -4.36 11.22
C ALA A 57 -8.43 -3.09 10.37
N TRP A 58 -8.22 -1.94 11.03
CA TRP A 58 -7.97 -0.68 10.34
C TRP A 58 -6.68 -0.72 9.49
N LEU A 59 -5.58 -1.23 10.04
CA LEU A 59 -4.32 -1.34 9.32
C LEU A 59 -4.39 -2.36 8.18
N ALA A 60 -5.11 -3.46 8.36
CA ALA A 60 -5.33 -4.43 7.30
C ALA A 60 -6.10 -3.80 6.12
N ASP A 61 -7.17 -3.04 6.38
CA ASP A 61 -7.93 -2.34 5.33
C ASP A 61 -7.04 -1.37 4.53
N LEU A 62 -6.26 -0.53 5.22
CA LEU A 62 -5.32 0.38 4.57
C LEU A 62 -4.25 -0.36 3.75
N SER A 63 -3.68 -1.42 4.31
CA SER A 63 -2.66 -2.24 3.65
C SER A 63 -3.21 -2.92 2.39
N HIS A 64 -4.44 -3.44 2.43
CA HIS A 64 -5.12 -4.02 1.27
C HIS A 64 -5.43 -2.97 0.20
N ALA A 65 -5.92 -1.79 0.57
CA ALA A 65 -6.18 -0.71 -0.37
C ALA A 65 -4.90 -0.25 -1.10
N ILE A 66 -3.77 -0.18 -0.39
CA ILE A 66 -2.45 0.10 -0.98
C ILE A 66 -2.08 -0.99 -1.99
N ALA A 67 -2.18 -2.26 -1.62
CA ALA A 67 -1.83 -3.38 -2.50
C ALA A 67 -2.72 -3.41 -3.76
N ALA A 68 -4.02 -3.16 -3.61
CA ALA A 68 -4.97 -3.08 -4.73
C ALA A 68 -4.57 -1.94 -5.68
N TRP A 69 -4.23 -0.77 -5.15
CA TRP A 69 -3.78 0.36 -5.96
C TRP A 69 -2.48 0.05 -6.73
N ASP A 70 -1.50 -0.59 -6.09
CA ASP A 70 -0.25 -0.98 -6.74
C ASP A 70 -0.50 -1.89 -7.96
N LEU A 71 -1.45 -2.83 -7.85
CA LEU A 71 -1.85 -3.70 -8.95
C LEU A 71 -2.52 -2.92 -10.08
N ILE A 72 -3.42 -2.00 -9.76
CA ILE A 72 -4.09 -1.12 -10.74
C ILE A 72 -3.08 -0.28 -11.51
N VAL A 73 -2.12 0.33 -10.81
CA VAL A 73 -1.06 1.14 -11.42
C VAL A 73 -0.19 0.29 -12.34
N ARG A 74 0.28 -0.88 -11.88
CA ARG A 74 1.09 -1.80 -12.71
C ARG A 74 0.35 -2.22 -13.97
N GLY A 75 -0.93 -2.58 -13.85
CA GLY A 75 -1.77 -2.93 -15.00
C GLY A 75 -1.94 -1.76 -15.98
N SER A 76 -2.14 -0.55 -15.48
CA SER A 76 -2.25 0.66 -16.29
C SER A 76 -0.95 0.98 -17.04
N VAL A 77 0.20 0.88 -16.37
CA VAL A 77 1.53 1.08 -16.99
C VAL A 77 1.79 0.06 -18.10
N ALA A 78 1.41 -1.20 -17.89
CA ALA A 78 1.55 -2.24 -18.92
C ALA A 78 0.74 -1.89 -20.18
N ARG A 79 -0.52 -1.44 -20.02
CA ARG A 79 -1.37 -0.99 -21.14
C ARG A 79 -0.79 0.24 -21.84
N MET A 80 -0.37 1.26 -21.09
CA MET A 80 0.25 2.46 -21.66
C MET A 80 1.49 2.13 -22.49
N ARG A 81 2.35 1.22 -22.00
CA ARG A 81 3.55 0.78 -22.73
C ARG A 81 3.19 0.01 -24.00
N ALA A 82 2.14 -0.81 -23.97
CA ALA A 82 1.65 -1.52 -25.15
C ALA A 82 1.10 -0.55 -26.19
N GLN A 83 0.26 0.39 -25.79
CA GLN A 83 -0.26 1.44 -26.67
C GLN A 83 0.88 2.26 -27.28
N ALA A 84 1.86 2.70 -26.48
CA ALA A 84 2.99 3.47 -26.98
C ALA A 84 3.86 2.68 -27.99
N ARG A 85 3.94 1.35 -27.89
CA ARG A 85 4.60 0.51 -28.91
C ARG A 85 3.81 0.50 -30.21
N GLN A 86 2.50 0.21 -30.13
CA GLN A 86 1.61 0.18 -31.29
C GLN A 86 1.61 1.51 -32.05
N GLU A 87 1.57 2.63 -31.34
CA GLU A 87 1.63 3.96 -31.95
C GLU A 87 2.97 4.24 -32.65
N ARG A 88 4.09 3.75 -32.10
CA ARG A 88 5.41 3.88 -32.76
C ARG A 88 5.46 3.04 -34.03
N GLU A 89 5.05 1.78 -33.97
CA GLU A 89 5.01 0.87 -35.11
C GLU A 89 4.11 1.41 -36.23
N ALA A 90 2.93 1.93 -35.88
CA ALA A 90 2.01 2.56 -36.83
C ALA A 90 2.63 3.78 -37.52
N ARG A 91 3.34 4.65 -36.78
CA ARG A 91 4.06 5.80 -37.34
C ARG A 91 5.18 5.37 -38.30
N GLU A 92 5.94 4.35 -37.95
CA GLU A 92 7.02 3.82 -38.82
C GLU A 92 6.47 3.21 -40.12
N LEU A 93 5.38 2.46 -40.04
CA LEU A 93 4.71 1.89 -41.22
C LEU A 93 4.16 2.99 -42.14
N ALA A 94 3.51 4.01 -41.57
CA ALA A 94 3.01 5.15 -42.34
C ALA A 94 4.13 5.97 -43.00
N GLY A 95 5.31 6.05 -42.37
CA GLY A 95 6.49 6.71 -42.93
C GLY A 95 7.16 5.94 -44.07
N LYS A 96 7.13 4.60 -44.04
CA LYS A 96 7.67 3.73 -45.10
C LYS A 96 6.81 3.75 -46.37
N GLY A 97 5.50 3.97 -46.26
CA GLY A 97 4.60 4.08 -47.42
C GLY A 97 4.66 5.41 -48.19
N LYS A 98 5.47 6.38 -47.73
CA LYS A 98 5.66 7.69 -48.38
C LYS A 98 7.01 7.84 -49.09
N ARG A 99 7.83 6.79 -49.17
CA ARG A 99 9.10 6.76 -49.90
C ARG A 99 8.99 5.92 -51.16
#